data_AF-A0A285UGK4-F1
#
_entry.id   AF-A0A285UGK4-F1
#
_cell.length_a   1.000
_cell.length_b   1.000
_cell.length_c   1.000
_cell.angle_alpha   90.00
_cell.angle_beta   90.00
_cell.angle_gamma   90.00
#
_symmetry.space_group_name_H-M   'P 1'
#
loop_
_entity.id
_entity.type
_entity.pdbx_description
1 polymer ?
#
loop_
_entity_poly.entity_id
_entity_poly.type
_entity_poly.pdbx_seq_one_letter_code
_entity_poly.pdbx_strand_id
1 'polypeptide(L)'
;MKILDVPHKSISDVKRAPMDIFKEAEELNNGVYIFNRNKVVGVILTQEQYESLNNEIEALYERIDEMEVKSRLADSDRGRVPVNEVIGYDLSSDELHEDDGWE
;
A
#
# COMPACT_ATOMS: atom_id res chain seq x y z
N MET A 1 14.39 -8.50 -17.13
CA MET A 1 13.00 -8.25 -16.69
C MET A 1 12.24 -9.55 -16.88
N LYS A 2 11.90 -10.27 -15.79
CA LYS A 2 10.98 -11.40 -15.93
C LYS A 2 9.67 -10.80 -16.41
N ILE A 3 9.28 -11.11 -17.65
CA ILE A 3 7.92 -10.82 -18.11
C ILE A 3 7.06 -11.69 -17.21
N LEU A 4 6.37 -11.06 -16.24
CA LEU A 4 5.30 -11.74 -15.52
C LEU A 4 4.41 -12.35 -16.60
N ASP A 5 4.08 -13.63 -16.49
CA ASP A 5 3.15 -14.29 -17.39
C ASP A 5 1.74 -13.76 -17.07
N VAL A 6 1.49 -12.53 -17.52
CA VAL A 6 0.24 -11.81 -17.28
C VAL A 6 -0.62 -11.89 -18.53
N PRO A 7 -1.94 -12.12 -18.37
CA PRO A 7 -2.88 -12.05 -19.48
C PRO A 7 -2.76 -10.70 -20.18
N HIS A 8 -2.87 -10.71 -21.50
CA HIS A 8 -2.74 -9.49 -22.29
C HIS A 8 -3.78 -9.42 -23.40
N LYS A 9 -4.24 -8.19 -23.68
CA LYS A 9 -5.24 -7.88 -24.71
C LYS A 9 -4.81 -6.67 -25.51
N SER A 10 -5.37 -6.51 -26.69
CA SER A 10 -5.16 -5.30 -27.50
C SER A 10 -6.10 -4.18 -27.06
N ILE A 11 -5.73 -2.93 -27.36
CA ILE A 11 -6.62 -1.78 -27.19
C ILE A 11 -7.92 -1.92 -28.02
N SER A 12 -7.89 -2.70 -29.11
CA SER A 12 -9.07 -3.00 -29.91
C SER A 12 -10.04 -3.94 -29.17
N ASP A 13 -9.53 -4.89 -28.39
CA ASP A 13 -10.36 -5.77 -27.56
C ASP A 13 -11.05 -4.98 -26.45
N VAL A 14 -10.34 -4.04 -25.83
CA VAL A 14 -10.93 -3.13 -24.83
C VAL A 14 -12.10 -2.34 -25.41
N LYS A 15 -11.95 -1.82 -26.64
CA LYS A 15 -13.02 -1.06 -27.31
C LYS A 15 -14.20 -1.93 -27.70
N ARG A 16 -13.96 -3.21 -27.99
CA ARG A 16 -14.99 -4.14 -28.47
C ARG A 16 -15.82 -4.73 -27.33
N ALA A 17 -15.15 -5.17 -26.26
CA ALA A 17 -15.78 -5.87 -25.15
C ALA A 17 -15.00 -5.61 -23.85
N PRO A 18 -15.13 -4.42 -23.26
CA PRO A 18 -14.39 -4.07 -22.05
C PRO A 18 -14.72 -4.97 -20.86
N MET A 19 -15.99 -5.40 -20.74
CA MET A 19 -16.46 -6.26 -19.64
C MET A 19 -15.81 -7.65 -19.65
N ASP A 20 -15.54 -8.21 -20.83
CA ASP A 20 -14.88 -9.52 -20.95
C ASP A 20 -13.46 -9.47 -20.36
N ILE A 21 -12.79 -8.32 -20.46
CA ILE A 21 -11.43 -8.13 -19.92
C ILE A 21 -11.47 -8.02 -18.40
N PHE A 22 -12.46 -7.34 -17.83
CA PHE A 22 -12.65 -7.32 -16.38
C PHE A 22 -12.98 -8.71 -15.84
N LYS A 23 -13.82 -9.49 -16.53
CA LYS A 23 -14.13 -10.87 -16.16
C LYS A 23 -12.89 -11.76 -16.21
N GLU A 24 -12.07 -11.61 -17.24
CA GLU A 24 -10.80 -12.34 -17.34
C GLU A 24 -9.82 -11.95 -16.22
N ALA A 25 -9.76 -10.66 -15.86
CA ALA A 25 -8.94 -10.18 -14.74
C ALA A 25 -9.39 -10.81 -13.41
N GLU A 26 -10.71 -10.89 -13.19
CA GLU A 26 -11.33 -11.52 -12.02
C GLU A 26 -11.06 -13.03 -11.97
N GLU A 27 -11.34 -13.75 -13.07
CA GLU A 27 -11.17 -15.20 -13.17
C GLU A 27 -9.73 -15.66 -12.97
N LEU A 28 -8.78 -14.89 -13.49
CA LEU A 28 -7.35 -15.18 -13.36
C LEU A 28 -6.74 -14.60 -12.08
N ASN A 29 -7.53 -13.87 -11.30
CA ASN A 29 -7.08 -13.09 -10.15
C ASN A 29 -5.79 -12.29 -10.43
N ASN A 30 -5.72 -11.63 -11.59
CA ASN A 30 -4.53 -10.94 -12.06
C ASN A 30 -4.90 -9.76 -12.98
N GLY A 31 -4.02 -8.77 -13.07
CA GLY A 31 -4.19 -7.65 -13.99
C GLY A 31 -4.00 -8.06 -15.44
N VAL A 32 -4.77 -7.45 -16.34
CA VAL A 32 -4.67 -7.67 -17.78
C VAL A 32 -3.90 -6.53 -18.44
N TYR A 33 -2.79 -6.84 -19.10
CA TYR A 33 -1.99 -5.85 -19.82
C TYR A 33 -2.63 -5.47 -21.14
N ILE A 34 -2.77 -4.15 -21.37
CA ILE A 34 -3.34 -3.62 -22.61
C ILE A 34 -2.23 -3.16 -23.53
N PHE A 35 -2.20 -3.73 -24.73
CA PHE A 35 -1.22 -3.44 -25.76
C PHE A 35 -1.80 -2.53 -26.85
N ASN A 36 -0.99 -1.58 -27.30
CA ASN A 36 -1.21 -0.79 -28.51
C ASN A 36 0.08 -0.76 -29.34
N ARG A 37 0.03 -1.23 -30.59
CA ARG A 37 1.21 -1.31 -31.49
C ARG A 37 2.43 -1.99 -30.81
N ASN A 38 2.19 -3.15 -30.20
CA ASN A 38 3.18 -3.96 -29.45
C ASN A 38 3.82 -3.26 -28.24
N LYS A 39 3.22 -2.20 -27.72
CA LYS A 39 3.62 -1.56 -26.46
C LYS A 39 2.52 -1.67 -25.43
N VAL A 40 2.87 -1.98 -24.18
CA VAL A 40 1.94 -1.89 -23.06
C VAL A 40 1.59 -0.42 -22.85
N VAL A 41 0.31 -0.11 -22.81
CA VAL A 41 -0.23 1.25 -22.59
C VAL A 41 -0.99 1.39 -21.29
N GLY A 42 -1.34 0.27 -20.64
CA GLY A 42 -2.04 0.27 -19.37
C GLY A 42 -2.32 -1.14 -18.87
N VAL A 43 -2.93 -1.21 -17.69
CA VAL A 43 -3.37 -2.44 -17.03
C VAL A 43 -4.83 -2.25 -16.63
N ILE A 44 -5.63 -3.29 -16.80
CA ILE A 44 -7.01 -3.34 -16.33
C ILE A 44 -7.07 -4.29 -15.12
N LEU A 45 -7.71 -3.82 -14.06
CA LEU A 45 -7.97 -4.53 -12.80
C LEU A 45 -9.45 -4.36 -12.46
N THR A 46 -10.02 -5.30 -11.71
CA THR A 46 -11.32 -5.04 -11.06
C THR A 46 -11.17 -4.00 -9.95
N GLN A 47 -12.29 -3.42 -9.51
CA GLN A 47 -12.30 -2.52 -8.35
C GLN A 47 -11.74 -3.21 -7.11
N GLU A 48 -12.23 -4.41 -6.80
CA GLU A 48 -11.80 -5.19 -5.65
C GLU A 48 -10.29 -5.49 -5.68
N GLN A 49 -9.73 -5.85 -6.84
CA GLN A 49 -8.30 -6.05 -7.00
C GLN A 49 -7.50 -4.78 -6.74
N TYR A 50 -7.96 -3.64 -7.26
CA TYR A 50 -7.30 -2.36 -7.05
C TYR A 50 -7.33 -1.92 -5.58
N GLU A 51 -8.49 -2.04 -4.92
CA GLU A 51 -8.64 -1.70 -3.50
C GLU A 51 -7.82 -2.63 -2.61
N SER A 52 -7.85 -3.94 -2.89
CA SER A 52 -7.04 -4.93 -2.16
C SER A 52 -5.55 -4.62 -2.24
N LEU A 53 -5.03 -4.25 -3.42
CA LEU A 53 -3.64 -3.83 -3.58
C LEU A 53 -3.30 -2.59 -2.74
N ASN A 54 -4.17 -1.59 -2.68
CA ASN A 54 -3.92 -0.40 -1.86
C ASN A 54 -3.94 -0.73 -0.37
N ASN A 55 -4.91 -1.53 0.08
CA ASN A 55 -4.99 -1.96 1.47
C ASN A 55 -3.75 -2.78 1.87
N GLU A 56 -3.25 -3.65 0.99
CA GLU A 56 -2.03 -4.40 1.24
C GLU A 56 -0.81 -3.49 1.32
N ILE A 57 -0.71 -2.48 0.46
CA ILE A 57 0.36 -1.48 0.50
C ILE A 57 0.34 -0.71 1.83
N GLU A 58 -0.83 -0.25 2.28
CA GLU A 58 -0.99 0.46 3.55
C GLU A 58 -0.56 -0.44 4.73
N ALA A 59 -1.07 -1.67 4.79
CA ALA A 59 -0.70 -2.63 5.84
C ALA A 59 0.81 -2.96 5.84
N LEU A 60 1.45 -3.02 4.67
CA LEU A 60 2.89 -3.22 4.56
C LEU A 60 3.67 -2.02 5.08
N TYR A 61 3.22 -0.79 4.81
CA TYR A 61 3.84 0.41 5.34
C TYR A 61 3.69 0.51 6.87
N GLU A 62 2.50 0.26 7.41
CA GLU A 62 2.30 0.20 8.87
C GLU A 62 3.25 -0.79 9.54
N ARG A 63 3.42 -1.96 8.93
CA ARG A 63 4.35 -2.98 9.44
C ARG A 63 5.81 -2.52 9.36
N ILE A 64 6.20 -1.81 8.31
CA ILE A 64 7.54 -1.24 8.18
C ILE A 64 7.78 -0.21 9.30
N ASP A 65 6.81 0.67 9.55
CA ASP A 65 6.90 1.68 10.61
C ASP A 65 7.03 1.02 11.99
N GLU A 66 6.20 0.00 12.27
CA GLU A 66 6.28 -0.75 13.53
C GLU A 66 7.66 -1.44 13.68
N MET A 67 8.19 -2.02 12.61
CA MET A 67 9.53 -2.62 12.62
C MET A 67 10.62 -1.58 12.84
N GLU A 68 10.49 -0.38 12.26
CA GLU A 68 11.44 0.70 12.48
C GLU A 68 11.43 1.15 13.94
N VAL A 69 10.25 1.35 14.54
CA VAL A 69 10.11 1.68 15.96
C VAL A 69 10.73 0.61 16.84
N LYS A 70 10.43 -0.67 16.59
CA LYS A 70 11.05 -1.80 17.32
C LYS A 70 12.57 -1.78 17.19
N SER A 71 13.10 -1.54 15.99
CA SER A 71 14.54 -1.44 15.75
C SER A 71 15.16 -0.26 16.52
N ARG A 72 14.49 0.90 16.58
CA ARG A 72 14.95 2.08 17.31
C ARG A 72 14.97 1.85 18.82
N LEU A 73 13.97 1.15 19.36
CA LEU A 73 13.87 0.85 20.78
C LEU A 73 14.90 -0.21 21.22
N ALA A 74 15.23 -1.16 20.34
CA ALA A 74 16.22 -2.20 20.59
C ALA A 74 17.67 -1.69 20.51
N ASP A 75 17.92 -0.61 19.76
CA ASP A 75 19.24 0.02 19.64
C ASP A 75 19.56 0.84 20.90
N SER A 76 20.27 0.21 21.85
CA SER A 76 20.70 0.83 23.11
C SER A 76 21.79 1.88 22.94
N ASP A 77 22.44 1.94 21.77
CA ASP A 77 23.55 2.86 21.50
C ASP A 77 23.06 4.24 21.01
N ARG A 78 21.75 4.39 20.75
CA ARG A 78 21.15 5.68 20.43
C ARG A 78 20.89 6.49 21.70
N GLY A 79 21.38 7.73 21.70
CA GLY A 79 21.03 8.70 22.72
C GLY A 79 19.52 8.93 22.77
N ARG A 80 18.95 8.89 23.97
CA ARG A 80 17.56 9.29 24.22
C ARG A 80 17.57 10.72 24.76
N VAL A 81 16.64 11.54 24.28
CA VAL A 81 16.45 12.91 24.78
C VAL A 81 15.25 12.90 25.72
N PRO A 82 15.36 13.43 26.95
CA PRO A 82 14.24 13.47 27.88
C PRO A 82 13.15 14.43 27.36
N VAL A 83 11.90 14.12 27.67
CA VAL A 83 10.74 14.80 27.07
C VAL A 83 10.73 16.31 27.33
N ASN A 84 11.10 16.72 28.54
CA ASN A 84 11.17 18.12 28.95
C ASN A 84 12.19 18.94 28.14
N GLU A 85 13.23 18.32 27.57
CA GLU A 85 14.18 19.00 26.68
C GLU A 85 13.60 19.22 25.27
N VAL A 86 12.63 18.41 24.84
CA VAL A 86 12.00 18.51 23.51
C VAL A 86 10.81 19.47 23.53
N ILE A 87 9.91 19.32 24.50
CA ILE A 87 8.65 20.08 24.56
C ILE A 87 8.65 21.19 25.62
N GLY A 88 9.66 21.24 26.50
CA GLY A 88 9.82 22.31 27.49
C GLY A 88 9.08 22.11 28.81
N TYR A 89 8.36 21.01 29.01
CA TYR A 89 7.67 20.68 30.26
C TYR A 89 7.62 19.16 30.50
N ASP A 90 7.33 18.75 31.74
CA ASP A 90 7.26 17.35 32.14
C ASP A 90 5.83 16.82 31.94
N LEU A 91 5.72 15.65 31.30
CA LEU A 91 4.44 14.95 31.07
C LEU A 91 4.04 14.08 32.27
N SER A 92 4.89 13.95 33.31
CA SER A 92 4.62 13.07 34.45
C SER A 92 3.33 13.40 35.22
N SER A 93 2.82 14.62 35.06
CA SER A 93 1.57 15.09 35.67
C SER A 93 0.35 15.08 34.74
N ASP A 94 0.53 14.76 33.46
CA ASP A 94 -0.57 14.80 32.50
C ASP A 94 -1.41 13.52 32.60
N GLU A 95 -2.72 13.68 32.79
CA GLU A 95 -3.67 12.57 32.77
C GLU A 95 -4.03 12.24 31.32
N LEU A 96 -3.77 11.00 30.90
CA LEU A 96 -4.28 10.49 29.63
C LEU A 96 -5.80 10.34 29.76
N HIS A 97 -6.55 11.07 28.93
CA HIS A 97 -7.99 10.97 28.87
C HIS A 97 -8.40 10.05 27.72
N GLU A 98 -9.32 9.12 27.96
CA GLU A 98 -9.83 8.20 26.94
C GLU A 98 -10.56 8.91 25.77
N ASP A 99 -10.91 10.19 25.91
CA ASP A 99 -11.56 11.02 24.89
C ASP A 99 -10.70 12.26 24.56
N ASP A 100 -9.39 12.05 24.39
CA ASP A 100 -8.45 13.10 23.98
C ASP A 100 -8.50 13.40 22.47
N GLY A 101 -9.30 12.64 21.72
CA GLY A 101 -9.48 12.78 20.28
C GLY A 101 -8.35 12.17 19.44
N TRP A 102 -7.49 11.35 20.06
CA TRP A 102 -6.41 10.62 19.38
C TRP A 102 -6.69 9.12 19.20
N GLU A 103 -7.89 8.65 19.54
CA GLU A 103 -8.42 7.32 19.18
C GLU A 103 -9.28 7.31 17.90
#